data_AF-A0A9N9HLQ8-F1
#
_entry.id   AF-A0A9N9HLQ8-F1
#
_cell.length_a   1.000
_cell.length_b   1.000
_cell.length_c   1.000
_cell.angle_alpha   90.00
_cell.angle_beta   90.00
_cell.angle_gamma   90.00
#
_symmetry.space_group_name_H-M   'P 1'
#
loop_
_entity.id
_entity.type
_entity.pdbx_description
1 polymer ?
#
loop_
_entity_poly.entity_id
_entity_poly.type
_entity_poly.pdbx_seq_one_letter_code
_entity_poly.pdbx_strand_id
1 'polypeptide(L)'
;ANESVSQYATDICSLLHKINPDNNYPTQYKICEFTKGLNPQYVFFINLHQPETFGKAISIAIETETGFKTTYNNSFTLATSTISYNYELPI
;
A
#
# COMPACT_ATOMS: atom_id res chain seq x y z
N ALA A 1 -5.54 -12.21 -4.94
CA ALA A 1 -4.40 -11.85 -5.80
C ALA A 1 -3.57 -10.81 -5.06
N ASN A 2 -2.23 -11.00 -4.97
CA ASN A 2 -1.31 -10.07 -4.31
C ASN A 2 -0.73 -9.09 -5.33
N GLU A 3 -1.58 -8.30 -5.98
CA GLU A 3 -1.11 -7.21 -6.82
C GLU A 3 -0.45 -6.13 -5.95
N SER A 4 0.70 -5.59 -6.37
CA SER A 4 1.38 -4.52 -5.65
C SER A 4 0.72 -3.17 -5.93
N VAL A 5 0.83 -2.23 -4.99
CA VAL A 5 0.29 -0.87 -5.15
C VAL A 5 0.85 -0.18 -6.41
N SER A 6 2.12 -0.40 -6.73
CA SER A 6 2.77 0.17 -7.92
C SER A 6 2.19 -0.36 -9.23
N GLN A 7 1.88 -1.66 -9.29
CA GLN A 7 1.27 -2.26 -10.47
C GLN A 7 -0.14 -1.71 -10.66
N TYR A 8 -0.93 -1.71 -9.60
CA TYR A 8 -2.29 -1.17 -9.63
C TYR A 8 -2.34 0.32 -10.04
N ALA A 9 -1.39 1.14 -9.56
CA ALA A 9 -1.29 2.54 -9.98
C ALA A 9 -1.03 2.70 -11.49
N THR A 10 -0.20 1.81 -12.06
CA THR A 10 0.10 1.79 -13.51
C THR A 10 -1.14 1.40 -14.32
N ASP A 11 -1.91 0.45 -13.81
CA ASP A 11 -3.15 -0.01 -14.44
C ASP A 11 -4.21 1.09 -14.45
N ILE A 12 -4.34 1.86 -13.37
CA ILE A 12 -5.24 3.03 -13.31
C ILE A 12 -4.82 4.10 -14.30
N CYS A 13 -3.53 4.45 -14.38
CA CYS A 13 -3.03 5.39 -15.39
C CYS A 13 -3.36 4.93 -16.81
N SER A 14 -3.15 3.64 -17.10
CA SER A 14 -3.42 3.04 -18.40
C SER A 14 -4.91 3.06 -18.73
N LEU A 15 -5.77 2.78 -17.74
CA LEU A 15 -7.22 2.83 -17.90
C LEU A 15 -7.71 4.24 -18.19
N LEU A 16 -7.27 5.23 -17.40
CA LEU A 16 -7.65 6.62 -17.60
C LEU A 16 -7.23 7.14 -18.99
N HIS A 17 -6.02 6.79 -19.43
CA HIS A 17 -5.54 7.14 -20.76
C HIS A 17 -6.34 6.46 -21.87
N LYS A 18 -6.77 5.20 -21.70
CA LYS A 18 -7.65 4.53 -22.67
C LYS A 18 -9.03 5.21 -22.79
N ILE A 19 -9.57 5.70 -21.68
CA ILE A 19 -10.88 6.38 -21.65
C ILE A 19 -10.77 7.79 -22.26
N ASN A 20 -9.71 8.52 -21.91
CA ASN A 20 -9.43 9.83 -22.48
C ASN A 20 -7.92 9.94 -22.77
N PRO A 21 -7.52 9.79 -24.04
CA PRO A 21 -6.11 9.81 -24.46
C PRO A 21 -5.40 11.12 -24.09
N ASP A 22 -6.13 12.24 -24.09
CA ASP A 22 -5.57 13.55 -23.72
C ASP A 22 -5.23 13.62 -22.23
N ASN A 23 -5.74 12.69 -21.41
CA ASN A 23 -5.44 12.52 -19.99
C ASN A 23 -5.55 13.81 -19.14
N ASN A 24 -6.41 14.73 -19.59
CA ASN A 24 -6.66 16.05 -19.00
C ASN A 24 -7.50 15.98 -17.71
N TYR A 25 -7.48 14.84 -17.02
CA TYR A 25 -8.18 14.70 -15.75
C TYR A 25 -7.51 15.54 -14.66
N PRO A 26 -8.31 16.23 -13.82
CA PRO A 26 -7.79 16.88 -12.62
C PRO A 26 -7.03 15.89 -11.74
N THR A 27 -5.96 16.34 -11.09
CA THR A 27 -5.16 15.49 -10.21
C THR A 27 -5.99 14.83 -9.11
N GLN A 28 -6.91 15.57 -8.50
CA GLN A 28 -7.82 15.04 -7.47
C GLN A 28 -8.74 13.94 -8.00
N TYR A 29 -9.12 14.01 -9.28
CA TYR A 29 -9.87 12.94 -9.94
C TYR A 29 -9.01 11.68 -10.07
N LYS A 30 -7.75 11.81 -10.52
CA LYS A 30 -6.82 10.67 -10.64
C LYS A 30 -6.60 10.00 -9.28
N ILE A 31 -6.41 10.80 -8.23
CA ILE A 31 -6.27 10.31 -6.85
C ILE A 31 -7.55 9.58 -6.41
N CYS A 32 -8.72 10.16 -6.66
CA CYS A 32 -10.00 9.53 -6.33
C CYS A 32 -10.15 8.16 -7.00
N GLU A 33 -9.94 8.07 -8.32
CA GLU A 33 -10.05 6.80 -9.04
C GLU A 33 -9.06 5.75 -8.53
N PHE A 34 -7.82 6.15 -8.22
CA PHE A 34 -6.85 5.27 -7.60
C PHE A 34 -7.28 4.79 -6.21
N THR A 35 -7.86 5.63 -5.36
CA THR A 35 -8.26 5.20 -4.02
C THR A 35 -9.42 4.19 -4.00
N LYS A 36 -10.24 4.12 -5.05
CA LYS A 36 -11.43 3.24 -5.08
C LYS A 36 -11.12 1.75 -4.99
N GLY A 37 -9.99 1.30 -5.55
CA GLY A 37 -9.59 -0.12 -5.52
C GLY A 37 -8.56 -0.45 -4.45
N LEU A 38 -8.13 0.51 -3.65
CA LEU A 38 -7.14 0.27 -2.59
C LEU A 38 -7.80 -0.30 -1.33
N ASN A 39 -6.98 -0.99 -0.53
CA ASN A 39 -7.37 -1.38 0.82
C ASN A 39 -7.74 -0.13 1.65
N PRO A 40 -8.83 -0.14 2.43
CA PRO A 40 -9.26 0.99 3.26
C PRO A 40 -8.16 1.60 4.12
N GLN A 41 -7.20 0.80 4.59
CA GLN A 41 -6.07 1.30 5.38
C GLN A 41 -5.17 2.24 4.58
N TYR A 42 -4.89 1.92 3.31
CA TYR A 42 -4.09 2.78 2.43
C TYR A 42 -4.85 4.08 2.13
N VAL A 43 -6.15 3.97 1.88
CA VAL A 43 -7.04 5.11 1.62
C VAL A 43 -7.06 6.07 2.82
N PHE A 44 -7.11 5.55 4.04
CA PHE A 44 -7.05 6.37 5.25
C PHE A 44 -5.78 7.24 5.28
N PHE A 45 -4.60 6.65 5.06
CA PHE A 45 -3.34 7.40 5.09
C PHE A 45 -3.22 8.39 3.93
N ILE A 46 -3.69 8.04 2.73
CA ILE A 46 -3.74 8.99 1.60
C ILE A 46 -4.61 10.20 1.95
N ASN A 47 -5.81 9.98 2.49
CA ASN A 47 -6.72 11.05 2.86
C ASN A 47 -6.18 11.91 4.01
N LEU A 48 -5.49 11.30 4.97
CA LEU A 48 -4.86 12.02 6.07
C LEU A 48 -3.80 13.01 5.58
N HIS A 49 -2.99 12.61 4.59
CA HIS A 49 -1.89 13.42 4.08
C HIS A 49 -2.27 14.37 2.95
N GLN A 50 -3.48 14.26 2.39
CA GLN A 50 -4.04 15.13 1.35
C GLN A 50 -3.04 15.46 0.22
N PRO A 51 -2.54 14.46 -0.51
CA PRO A 51 -1.50 14.67 -1.51
C PRO A 51 -1.97 15.58 -2.66
N GLU A 52 -1.13 16.55 -3.02
CA GLU A 52 -1.39 17.47 -4.13
C GLU A 52 -1.07 16.88 -5.51
N THR A 53 -0.35 15.76 -5.56
CA THR A 53 0.04 15.09 -6.80
C THR A 53 -0.33 13.62 -6.77
N PHE A 54 -0.60 13.07 -7.95
CA PHE A 54 -0.86 11.64 -8.09
C PHE A 54 0.32 10.78 -7.63
N GLY A 55 1.55 11.21 -7.94
CA GLY A 55 2.77 10.54 -7.48
C GLY A 55 2.90 10.49 -5.96
N LYS A 56 2.58 11.59 -5.25
CA LYS A 56 2.58 11.62 -3.79
C LYS A 56 1.56 10.64 -3.20
N ALA A 57 0.37 10.53 -3.80
CA ALA A 57 -0.64 9.56 -3.36
C ALA A 57 -0.15 8.11 -3.51
N ILE A 58 0.55 7.79 -4.61
CA ILE A 58 1.16 6.47 -4.83
C ILE A 58 2.24 6.21 -3.77
N SER A 59 3.14 7.16 -3.52
CA SER A 59 4.20 7.01 -2.51
C SER A 59 3.65 6.71 -1.13
N ILE A 60 2.63 7.45 -0.68
CA ILE A 60 1.97 7.20 0.62
C ILE A 60 1.39 5.79 0.69
N ALA A 61 0.74 5.34 -0.39
CA ALA A 61 0.18 3.99 -0.46
C ALA A 61 1.25 2.88 -0.39
N ILE A 62 2.38 3.06 -1.08
CA ILE A 62 3.53 2.14 -1.07
C ILE A 62 4.21 2.13 0.31
N GLU A 63 4.42 3.29 0.91
CA GLU A 63 4.99 3.42 2.26
C GLU A 63 4.11 2.70 3.28
N THR A 64 2.79 2.88 3.17
CA THR A 64 1.82 2.20 4.02
C THR A 64 1.86 0.68 3.81
N GLU A 65 1.86 0.20 2.57
CA GLU A 65 1.99 -1.22 2.25
C GLU A 65 3.28 -1.82 2.83
N THR A 66 4.40 -1.10 2.70
CA THR A 66 5.71 -1.53 3.20
C THR A 66 5.77 -1.53 4.72
N GLY A 67 5.21 -0.50 5.36
CA GLY A 67 5.10 -0.39 6.82
C GLY A 67 4.31 -1.54 7.42
N PHE A 68 3.15 -1.88 6.84
CA PHE A 68 2.36 -3.02 7.30
C PHE A 68 3.06 -4.36 7.09
N LYS A 69 3.69 -4.59 5.93
CA LYS A 69 4.47 -5.81 5.68
C LYS A 69 5.62 -5.94 6.68
N THR A 70 6.29 -4.83 7.03
CA THR A 70 7.39 -4.82 7.99
C THR A 70 6.91 -5.09 9.41
N THR A 71 5.83 -4.46 9.87
CA THR A 71 5.26 -4.71 11.22
C THR A 71 4.71 -6.12 11.35
N TYR A 72 4.02 -6.65 10.33
CA TYR A 72 3.50 -8.02 10.34
C TYR A 72 4.65 -9.04 10.29
N ASN A 73 5.65 -8.84 9.43
CA ASN A 73 6.82 -9.70 9.39
C ASN A 73 7.58 -9.66 10.72
N ASN A 74 7.82 -8.49 11.32
CA ASN A 74 8.47 -8.39 12.63
C ASN A 74 7.67 -9.10 13.73
N SER A 75 6.34 -9.02 13.69
CA SER A 75 5.46 -9.72 14.64
C SER A 75 5.51 -11.24 14.46
N PHE A 76 5.60 -11.71 13.20
CA PHE A 76 5.74 -13.13 12.89
C PHE A 76 7.12 -13.67 13.30
N THR A 77 8.20 -12.92 13.05
CA THR A 77 9.55 -13.30 13.47
C THR A 77 9.69 -13.32 15.00
N LEU A 78 9.08 -12.38 15.73
CA LEU A 78 9.00 -12.45 17.19
C LEU A 78 8.23 -13.68 17.65
N ALA A 79 7.07 -13.97 17.05
CA ALA A 79 6.25 -15.14 17.40
C ALA A 79 6.99 -16.47 17.15
N THR A 80 7.77 -16.60 16.07
CA THR A 80 8.61 -17.79 15.83
C THR A 80 9.85 -17.84 16.72
N SER A 81 10.41 -16.69 17.11
CA SER A 81 11.56 -16.62 18.02
C SER A 81 11.18 -16.89 19.48
N THR A 82 9.90 -16.72 19.84
CA THR A 82 9.37 -17.06 21.18
C THR A 82 9.03 -18.55 21.31
N ILE A 83 9.09 -19.33 20.21
CA ILE A 83 8.93 -20.79 20.22
C ILE A 83 10.30 -21.44 19.99
N SER A 84 11.22 -21.19 20.91
CA SER A 84 12.44 -21.97 21.10
C SER A 84 12.77 -21.96 22.59
N TYR A 85 11.86 -22.51 23.39
CA TYR A 85 12.16 -22.88 24.76
C TYR A 85 13.01 -24.16 24.72
N ASN A 86 14.33 -24.00 24.77
CA ASN A 86 15.19 -25.05 25.30
C ASN A 86 14.87 -25.21 26.78
N TYR A 87 14.04 -26.20 27.12
CA TYR A 87 13.98 -26.71 28.48
C TYR A 87 15.23 -27.57 28.70
N GLU A 88 16.32 -26.97 29.17
CA GLU A 88 17.39 -27.74 29.80
C GLU A 88 16.95 -28.07 31.23
N LEU A 89 16.68 -29.36 31.46
CA LEU A 89 16.44 -29.92 32.79
C LEU A 89 17.77 -29.86 33.59
N PRO A 90 17.76 -29.41 34.85
CA PRO A 90 18.95 -29.41 35.68
C PRO A 90 19.36 -30.85 36.03
N ILE A 91 20.65 -31.16 35.88
CA ILE A 91 21.30 -32.36 36.43
C ILE A 91 22.11 -31.95 37.66
#